data_AF-X1TC71-F1
#
_entry.id   AF-X1TC71-F1
#
_cell.length_a   1.000
_cell.length_b   1.000
_cell.length_c   1.000
_cell.angle_alpha   90.00
_cell.angle_beta   90.00
_cell.angle_gamma   90.00
#
_symmetry.space_group_name_H-M   'P 1'
#
loop_
_entity.id
_entity.type
_entity.pdbx_description
1 polymer ?
#
loop_
_entity_poly.entity_id
_entity_poly.type
_entity_poly.pdbx_seq_one_letter_code
_entity_poly.pdbx_strand_id
1 'polypeptide(L)'
;SSTISSTIDGPGPDSCSSLGAASAQEVEDMLAVQREISKTRGEIEQTKGRMQYLEQTSATSLIRVQLNQAEIDVSFTASKKRVEEGEKVEFEGRVHGGFPPYSYEWDFGDGETSTSAYPVHSYKSVGSYTVSLKVTDDRDNTDTKTRDDYIAVRPGWSAGNIARSAWNGLVTFGHVLANIFIWVGILSPIWIVVGGGVFYWWRRRKRRA
;
A
#
# COMPACT_ATOMS: atom_id res chain seq x y z
N SER A 1 42.03 57.26 72.76
CA SER A 1 42.97 57.30 71.62
C SER A 1 42.17 57.19 70.34
N SER A 2 42.21 58.10 69.38
CA SER A 2 43.11 59.22 69.13
C SER A 2 42.37 60.21 68.23
N THR A 3 42.33 61.45 68.68
CA THR A 3 41.91 62.65 67.95
C THR A 3 42.75 62.82 66.68
N ILE A 4 42.10 63.03 65.53
CA ILE A 4 42.73 63.68 64.39
C ILE A 4 41.80 64.80 63.92
N SER A 5 42.27 66.01 64.24
CA SER A 5 41.79 67.30 63.77
C SER A 5 42.17 67.48 62.31
N SER A 6 41.22 67.83 61.44
CA SER A 6 41.54 68.44 60.15
C SER A 6 40.53 69.53 59.84
N THR A 7 41.05 70.75 59.94
CA THR A 7 40.45 72.06 59.65
C THR A 7 39.62 72.07 58.37
N ILE A 8 38.39 72.58 58.49
CA ILE A 8 37.56 73.01 57.35
C ILE A 8 38.03 74.42 57.00
N ASP A 9 38.89 74.54 55.98
CA ASP A 9 39.12 75.81 55.30
C ASP A 9 38.22 75.85 54.06
N GLY A 10 37.27 76.79 54.06
CA GLY A 10 36.41 77.04 52.92
C GLY A 10 37.20 77.63 51.74
N PRO A 11 36.82 77.34 50.48
CA PRO A 11 37.46 77.97 49.35
C PRO A 11 37.04 79.44 49.26
N GLY A 12 38.02 80.34 49.44
CA GLY A 12 37.95 81.75 49.07
C GLY A 12 37.81 81.93 47.55
N PRO A 13 37.40 83.13 47.10
CA PRO A 13 36.72 83.33 45.83
C PRO A 13 37.69 83.58 44.67
N ASP A 14 38.64 82.69 44.40
CA ASP A 14 39.60 82.90 43.31
C ASP A 14 39.90 81.60 42.55
N SER A 15 39.15 81.33 41.47
CA SER A 15 39.61 80.60 40.26
C SER A 15 38.45 80.14 39.37
N CYS A 16 37.59 81.06 38.96
CA CYS A 16 36.62 80.79 37.89
C CYS A 16 37.32 80.91 36.51
N SER A 17 38.25 80.01 36.16
CA SER A 17 38.87 80.02 34.82
C SER A 17 39.46 78.69 34.29
N SER A 18 39.37 77.55 34.99
CA SER A 18 39.87 76.25 34.44
C SER A 18 38.92 75.06 34.56
N LEU A 19 37.73 75.22 35.15
CA LEU A 19 36.74 74.15 35.34
C LEU A 19 35.86 73.85 34.11
N GLY A 20 36.02 74.59 33.01
CA GLY A 20 35.18 74.46 31.81
C GLY A 20 35.68 73.49 30.73
N ALA A 21 36.95 73.07 30.77
CA ALA A 21 37.53 72.26 29.70
C ALA A 21 37.64 70.76 30.04
N ALA A 22 37.92 70.41 31.30
CA ALA A 22 38.01 69.02 31.74
C ALA A 22 36.63 68.33 31.80
N SER A 23 35.59 69.08 32.18
CA SER A 23 34.20 68.60 32.23
C SER A 23 33.59 68.39 30.85
N ALA A 24 33.99 69.19 29.86
CA ALA A 24 33.53 69.03 28.48
C ALA A 24 34.07 67.74 27.84
N GLN A 25 35.35 67.41 28.07
CA GLN A 25 35.94 66.18 27.54
C GLN A 25 35.34 64.92 28.17
N GLU A 26 35.11 64.93 29.48
CA GLU A 26 34.50 63.81 30.21
C GLU A 26 33.03 63.59 29.80
N VAL A 27 32.30 64.66 29.48
CA VAL A 27 30.93 64.57 28.93
C VAL A 27 30.92 64.00 27.51
N GLU A 28 31.85 64.41 26.64
CA GLU A 28 31.99 63.85 25.28
C GLU A 28 32.36 62.37 25.30
N ASP A 29 33.26 61.97 26.21
CA ASP A 29 33.63 60.58 26.42
C ASP A 29 32.43 59.77 26.94
N MET A 30 31.62 60.33 27.84
CA MET A 30 30.40 59.70 28.34
C MET A 30 29.34 59.54 27.23
N LEU A 31 29.18 60.53 26.35
CA LEU A 31 28.28 60.45 25.19
C LEU A 31 28.79 59.45 24.15
N ALA A 32 30.11 59.31 23.99
CA ALA A 32 30.70 58.26 23.17
C ALA A 32 30.39 56.86 23.73
N VAL A 33 30.48 56.68 25.05
CA VAL A 33 30.12 55.42 25.73
C VAL A 33 28.63 55.09 25.55
N GLN A 34 27.73 56.06 25.73
CA GLN A 34 26.29 55.85 25.53
C GLN A 34 25.95 55.48 24.08
N ARG A 35 26.64 56.09 23.10
CA ARG A 35 26.50 55.74 21.68
C ARG A 35 26.89 54.28 21.43
N GLU A 36 28.02 53.84 21.97
CA GLU A 36 28.44 52.44 21.79
C GLU A 36 27.49 51.47 22.48
N ILE A 37 27.02 51.77 23.70
CA ILE A 37 26.01 50.95 24.39
C ILE A 37 24.71 50.85 23.58
N SER A 38 24.25 51.96 22.99
CA SER A 38 23.03 51.97 22.17
C SER A 38 23.17 51.10 20.92
N LYS A 39 24.36 51.10 20.32
CA LYS A 39 24.71 50.28 19.16
C LYS A 39 24.78 48.80 19.52
N THR A 40 25.50 48.45 20.58
CA THR A 40 25.59 47.07 21.07
C THR A 40 24.21 46.52 21.45
N ARG A 41 23.35 47.34 22.06
CA ARG A 41 21.96 46.96 22.33
C ARG A 41 21.19 46.63 21.05
N GLY A 42 21.34 47.45 20.01
CA GLY A 42 20.74 47.19 18.70
C GLY A 42 21.20 45.87 18.08
N GLU A 43 22.50 45.58 18.16
CA GLU A 43 23.08 44.32 17.67
C GLU A 43 22.58 43.10 18.47
N ILE A 44 22.47 43.22 19.80
CA ILE A 44 21.92 42.16 20.65
C ILE A 44 20.45 41.89 20.32
N GLU A 45 19.62 42.92 20.17
CA GLU A 45 18.21 42.76 19.82
C GLU A 45 18.04 42.15 18.41
N GLN A 46 18.88 42.55 17.45
CA GLN A 46 18.90 41.93 16.12
C GLN A 46 19.32 40.46 16.20
N THR A 47 20.33 40.14 17.00
CA THR A 47 20.81 38.77 17.19
C THR A 47 19.76 37.91 17.88
N LYS A 48 19.05 38.45 18.86
CA LYS A 48 17.91 37.81 19.51
C LYS A 48 16.78 37.52 18.53
N GLY A 49 16.42 38.47 17.67
CA GLY A 49 15.44 38.26 16.61
C GLY A 49 15.88 37.16 15.64
N ARG A 50 17.17 37.12 15.27
CA ARG A 50 17.72 36.05 14.43
C ARG A 50 17.69 34.68 15.12
N MET A 51 18.06 34.60 16.39
CA MET A 51 18.00 33.35 17.17
C MET A 51 16.57 32.86 17.31
N GLN A 52 15.63 33.75 17.63
CA GLN A 52 14.21 33.43 17.75
C GLN A 52 13.61 32.96 16.41
N TYR A 53 13.98 33.60 15.31
CA TYR A 53 13.57 33.18 13.96
C TYR A 53 14.12 31.79 13.61
N LEU A 54 15.38 31.51 13.94
CA LEU A 54 15.99 30.20 13.70
C LEU A 54 15.37 29.10 14.59
N GLU A 55 15.06 29.41 15.85
CA GLU A 55 14.34 28.51 16.75
C GLU A 55 12.93 28.21 16.22
N GLN A 56 12.20 29.25 15.83
CA GLN A 56 10.86 29.09 15.26
C GLN A 56 10.91 28.34 13.93
N THR A 57 11.88 28.63 13.07
CA THR A 57 12.06 27.93 11.78
C THR A 57 12.46 26.47 11.97
N SER A 58 13.33 26.17 12.94
CA SER A 58 13.71 24.81 13.30
C SER A 58 12.52 24.03 13.86
N ALA A 59 11.79 24.61 14.83
CA ALA A 59 10.58 24.00 15.38
C ALA A 59 9.52 23.74 14.30
N THR A 60 9.33 24.69 13.37
CA THR A 60 8.35 24.55 12.28
C THR A 60 8.81 23.56 11.20
N SER A 61 10.13 23.47 10.95
CA SER A 61 10.74 22.48 10.05
C SER A 61 10.60 21.06 10.61
N LEU A 62 10.79 20.88 11.92
CA LEU A 62 10.58 19.61 12.60
C LEU A 62 9.09 19.22 12.57
N ILE A 63 8.17 20.16 12.83
CA ILE A 63 6.72 19.89 12.80
C ILE A 63 6.26 19.43 11.41
N ARG A 64 6.75 20.03 10.32
CA ARG A 64 6.39 19.60 8.95
C ARG A 64 6.93 18.22 8.58
N VAL A 65 8.11 17.85 9.08
CA VAL A 65 8.69 16.52 8.85
C VAL A 65 7.99 15.45 9.69
N GLN A 66 7.62 15.77 10.94
CA GLN A 66 6.88 14.85 11.81
C GLN A 66 5.46 14.56 11.32
N LEU A 67 4.77 15.54 10.73
CA LEU A 67 3.37 15.39 10.31
C LEU A 67 3.21 14.50 9.08
N ASN A 68 4.18 14.52 8.15
CA ASN A 68 4.16 13.67 6.95
C ASN A 68 4.50 12.19 7.22
N GLN A 69 4.98 11.87 8.43
CA GLN A 69 5.30 10.50 8.84
C GLN A 69 4.19 9.87 9.71
N ALA A 70 3.18 10.65 10.12
CA ALA A 70 2.12 10.19 11.01
C ALA A 70 0.98 9.47 10.28
N GLU A 71 0.79 9.72 8.99
CA GLU A 71 -0.25 9.05 8.20
C GLU A 71 0.29 7.70 7.70
N ILE A 72 -0.45 6.62 7.98
CA ILE A 72 -0.15 5.28 7.49
C ILE A 72 -0.77 5.13 6.09
N ASP A 73 0.05 4.78 5.09
CA ASP A 73 -0.38 4.46 3.73
C ASP A 73 -0.06 2.99 3.44
N VAL A 74 -1.11 2.23 3.11
CA VAL A 74 -1.04 0.80 2.83
C VAL A 74 -1.28 0.56 1.35
N SER A 75 -0.36 -0.20 0.76
CA SER A 75 -0.49 -0.73 -0.58
C SER A 75 -0.11 -2.20 -0.58
N PHE A 76 -0.59 -2.95 -1.57
CA PHE A 76 -0.17 -4.33 -1.73
C PHE A 76 -0.02 -4.71 -3.20
N THR A 77 0.62 -5.85 -3.45
CA THR A 77 0.73 -6.46 -4.77
C THR A 77 0.49 -7.98 -4.65
N ALA A 78 0.26 -8.61 -5.79
CA ALA A 78 0.19 -10.07 -5.89
C ALA A 78 1.12 -10.52 -7.00
N SER A 79 1.71 -11.71 -6.86
CA SER A 79 2.62 -12.27 -7.86
C SER A 79 1.94 -12.51 -9.21
N LYS A 80 0.66 -12.89 -9.19
CA LYS A 80 -0.17 -13.12 -10.38
C LYS A 80 -1.58 -12.59 -10.16
N LYS A 81 -2.21 -12.10 -11.23
CA LYS A 81 -3.61 -11.63 -11.25
C LYS A 81 -4.55 -12.57 -12.00
N ARG A 82 -4.01 -13.48 -12.80
CA ARG A 82 -4.74 -14.50 -13.53
C ARG A 82 -4.11 -15.84 -13.18
N VAL A 83 -4.88 -16.70 -12.54
CA VAL A 83 -4.38 -17.95 -11.96
C VAL A 83 -5.35 -19.08 -12.26
N GLU A 84 -4.84 -20.31 -12.27
CA GLU A 84 -5.67 -21.50 -12.39
C GLU A 84 -6.22 -21.93 -11.02
N GLU A 85 -7.33 -22.66 -11.03
CA GLU A 85 -7.90 -23.27 -9.83
C GLU A 85 -6.83 -24.09 -9.07
N GLY A 86 -6.66 -23.79 -7.78
CA GLY A 86 -5.67 -24.42 -6.91
C GLY A 86 -4.23 -23.91 -7.06
N GLU A 87 -3.96 -22.96 -7.96
CA GLU A 87 -2.65 -22.34 -8.09
C GLU A 87 -2.35 -21.43 -6.88
N LYS A 88 -1.09 -21.42 -6.43
CA LYS A 88 -0.63 -20.59 -5.32
C LYS A 88 -0.31 -19.17 -5.80
N VAL A 89 -0.81 -18.19 -5.07
CA VAL A 89 -0.59 -16.75 -5.28
C VAL A 89 0.10 -16.19 -4.05
N GLU A 90 1.17 -15.45 -4.26
CA GLU A 90 1.92 -14.79 -3.19
C GLU A 90 1.48 -13.34 -3.13
N PHE A 91 1.25 -12.84 -1.91
CA PHE A 91 0.87 -11.45 -1.67
C PHE A 91 1.95 -10.75 -0.86
N GLU A 92 2.17 -9.47 -1.17
CA GLU A 92 3.12 -8.61 -0.48
C GLU A 92 2.41 -7.32 -0.08
N GLY A 93 2.37 -7.04 1.22
CA GLY A 93 1.94 -5.76 1.77
C GLY A 93 3.12 -4.78 1.87
N ARG A 94 2.86 -3.51 1.56
CA ARG A 94 3.80 -2.39 1.74
C ARG A 94 3.14 -1.30 2.54
N VAL A 95 3.84 -0.86 3.58
CA VAL A 95 3.39 0.16 4.51
C VAL A 95 4.36 1.34 4.42
N HIS A 96 3.83 2.55 4.25
CA HIS A 96 4.58 3.80 4.35
C HIS A 96 4.04 4.63 5.51
N GLY A 97 4.92 5.34 6.21
CA GLY A 97 4.55 6.08 7.42
C GLY A 97 4.20 5.15 8.59
N GLY A 98 3.41 5.65 9.54
CA GLY A 98 2.97 4.90 10.72
C GLY A 98 4.08 4.60 11.74
N PHE A 99 3.69 3.96 12.85
CA PHE A 99 4.58 3.57 13.93
C PHE A 99 4.68 2.04 14.06
N PRO A 100 5.83 1.42 13.72
CA PRO A 100 5.99 -0.03 13.88
C PRO A 100 6.02 -0.42 15.38
N PRO A 101 5.68 -1.68 15.73
CA PRO A 101 5.37 -2.81 14.84
C PRO A 101 4.00 -2.72 14.14
N TYR A 102 3.85 -3.46 13.03
CA TYR A 102 2.61 -3.52 12.25
C TYR A 102 1.92 -4.88 12.41
N SER A 103 0.59 -4.85 12.50
CA SER A 103 -0.29 -6.02 12.42
C SER A 103 -1.01 -6.04 11.09
N TYR A 104 -1.01 -7.20 10.41
CA TYR A 104 -1.63 -7.37 9.10
C TYR A 104 -2.91 -8.20 9.22
N GLU A 105 -3.92 -7.85 8.44
CA GLU A 105 -5.18 -8.59 8.31
C GLU A 105 -5.55 -8.62 6.81
N TRP A 106 -5.44 -9.79 6.21
CA TRP A 106 -5.77 -10.05 4.81
C TRP A 106 -7.12 -10.72 4.71
N ASP A 107 -7.93 -10.27 3.76
CA ASP A 107 -9.12 -10.95 3.26
C ASP A 107 -8.95 -11.16 1.76
N PHE A 108 -9.00 -12.42 1.32
CA PHE A 108 -8.83 -12.78 -0.08
C PHE A 108 -10.14 -12.77 -0.88
N GLY A 109 -11.28 -12.52 -0.23
CA GLY A 109 -12.60 -12.45 -0.86
C GLY A 109 -13.26 -13.81 -1.13
N ASP A 110 -12.62 -14.90 -0.72
CA ASP A 110 -13.16 -16.27 -0.77
C ASP A 110 -13.58 -16.82 0.60
N GLY A 111 -13.49 -15.98 1.64
CA GLY A 111 -13.78 -16.32 3.03
C GLY A 111 -12.57 -16.81 3.82
N GLU A 112 -11.40 -16.97 3.20
CA GLU A 112 -10.14 -17.24 3.89
C GLU A 112 -9.39 -15.92 4.19
N THR A 113 -8.68 -15.89 5.33
CA THR A 113 -7.97 -14.71 5.83
C THR A 113 -6.55 -15.04 6.25
N SER A 114 -5.66 -14.05 6.34
CA SER A 114 -4.29 -14.24 6.86
C SER A 114 -3.79 -13.07 7.70
N THR A 115 -2.89 -13.32 8.64
CA THR A 115 -2.22 -12.29 9.46
C THR A 115 -0.72 -12.15 9.16
N SER A 116 -0.21 -12.90 8.18
CA SER A 116 1.19 -12.79 7.73
C SER A 116 1.41 -11.54 6.90
N ALA A 117 2.60 -10.93 6.99
CA ALA A 117 3.01 -9.86 6.07
C ALA A 117 3.19 -10.33 4.62
N TYR A 118 3.55 -11.61 4.45
CA TYR A 118 3.76 -12.28 3.15
C TYR A 118 2.97 -13.59 3.10
N PRO A 119 1.64 -13.56 2.90
CA PRO A 119 0.85 -14.77 2.83
C PRO A 119 0.91 -15.40 1.44
N VAL A 120 0.77 -16.72 1.41
CA VAL A 120 0.57 -17.51 0.18
C VAL A 120 -0.82 -18.11 0.23
N HIS A 121 -1.64 -17.82 -0.78
CA HIS A 121 -3.04 -18.24 -0.85
C HIS A 121 -3.34 -19.01 -2.13
N SER A 122 -4.31 -19.92 -2.10
CA SER A 122 -4.74 -20.69 -3.28
C SER A 122 -6.26 -20.74 -3.37
N TYR A 123 -6.80 -20.30 -4.50
CA TYR A 123 -8.24 -20.22 -4.72
C TYR A 123 -8.80 -21.55 -5.23
N LYS A 124 -9.81 -22.08 -4.54
CA LYS A 124 -10.44 -23.38 -4.83
C LYS A 124 -11.59 -23.31 -5.83
N SER A 125 -12.03 -22.12 -6.21
CA SER A 125 -13.17 -21.96 -7.11
C SER A 125 -12.85 -20.93 -8.19
N VAL A 126 -13.48 -21.12 -9.34
CA VAL A 126 -13.37 -20.20 -10.48
C VAL A 126 -14.20 -18.96 -10.17
N GLY A 127 -13.63 -17.78 -10.40
CA GLY A 127 -14.28 -16.51 -10.09
C GLY A 127 -13.33 -15.33 -10.13
N SER A 128 -13.88 -14.14 -9.90
CA SER A 128 -13.10 -12.94 -9.61
C SER A 128 -13.17 -12.67 -8.10
N TYR A 129 -12.05 -12.30 -7.51
CA TYR A 129 -11.91 -12.11 -6.07
C TYR A 129 -11.43 -10.70 -5.74
N THR A 130 -12.16 -10.05 -4.83
CA THR A 130 -11.80 -8.77 -4.22
C THR A 130 -10.86 -9.04 -3.05
N VAL A 131 -9.67 -8.43 -3.08
CA VAL A 131 -8.67 -8.62 -2.03
C VAL A 131 -8.58 -7.35 -1.19
N SER A 132 -8.59 -7.51 0.13
CA SER A 132 -8.44 -6.43 1.10
C SER A 132 -7.25 -6.70 2.02
N LEU A 133 -6.44 -5.66 2.26
CA LEU A 133 -5.39 -5.64 3.26
C LEU A 133 -5.67 -4.51 4.23
N LYS A 134 -5.81 -4.84 5.51
CA LYS A 134 -5.85 -3.88 6.60
C LYS A 134 -4.58 -4.00 7.42
N VAL A 135 -3.96 -2.86 7.73
CA VAL A 135 -2.77 -2.80 8.59
C VAL A 135 -3.06 -1.88 9.75
N THR A 136 -2.66 -2.31 10.96
CA THR A 136 -2.72 -1.53 12.20
C THR A 136 -1.31 -1.29 12.71
N ASP A 137 -1.01 -0.07 13.12
CA ASP A 137 0.26 0.33 13.74
C ASP A 137 0.22 0.24 15.28
N ASP A 138 1.35 0.51 15.95
CA ASP A 138 1.48 0.43 17.42
C ASP A 138 0.65 1.49 18.17
N ARG A 139 0.12 2.50 17.46
CA ARG A 139 -0.70 3.57 18.02
C ARG A 139 -2.17 3.42 17.63
N ASP A 140 -2.58 2.23 17.22
CA ASP A 140 -3.92 1.90 16.75
C ASP A 140 -4.37 2.70 15.51
N ASN A 141 -3.45 3.30 14.75
CA ASN A 141 -3.79 3.85 13.44
C ASN A 141 -3.95 2.71 12.45
N THR A 142 -5.01 2.79 11.65
CA THR A 142 -5.33 1.76 10.67
C THR A 142 -5.49 2.35 9.29
N ASP A 143 -4.95 1.68 8.28
CA ASP A 143 -5.31 1.92 6.90
C ASP A 143 -5.72 0.59 6.23
N THR A 144 -6.65 0.69 5.29
CA THR A 144 -7.23 -0.45 4.58
C THR A 144 -7.18 -0.20 3.09
N LYS A 145 -6.53 -1.11 2.38
CA LYS A 145 -6.51 -1.13 0.94
C LYS A 145 -7.35 -2.27 0.41
N THR A 146 -8.36 -1.93 -0.39
CA THR A 146 -9.19 -2.91 -1.10
C THR A 146 -8.99 -2.76 -2.60
N ARG A 147 -8.92 -3.89 -3.32
CA ARG A 147 -8.92 -3.94 -4.78
C ARG A 147 -9.99 -4.92 -5.25
N ASP A 148 -10.97 -4.37 -5.95
CA ASP A 148 -12.06 -5.13 -6.56
C ASP A 148 -11.60 -5.94 -7.76
N ASP A 149 -12.15 -7.14 -7.94
CA ASP A 149 -11.84 -8.05 -9.06
C ASP A 149 -10.33 -8.22 -9.32
N TYR A 150 -9.54 -8.23 -8.25
CA TYR A 150 -8.09 -8.13 -8.34
C TYR A 150 -7.45 -9.43 -8.84
N ILE A 151 -8.01 -10.57 -8.44
CA ILE A 151 -7.57 -11.90 -8.86
C ILE A 151 -8.69 -12.57 -9.66
N ALA A 152 -8.37 -13.03 -10.87
CA ALA A 152 -9.26 -13.79 -11.73
C ALA A 152 -8.79 -15.24 -11.84
N VAL A 153 -9.57 -16.16 -11.29
CA VAL A 153 -9.30 -17.60 -11.30
C VAL A 153 -10.01 -18.22 -12.49
N ARG A 154 -9.29 -19.05 -13.24
CA ARG A 154 -9.81 -19.80 -14.39
C ARG A 154 -9.83 -21.30 -14.06
N PRO A 155 -10.72 -22.09 -14.67
CA PRO A 155 -10.68 -23.53 -14.50
C PRO A 155 -9.31 -24.04 -14.93
N GLY A 156 -8.66 -24.81 -14.06
CA GLY A 156 -7.41 -25.47 -14.43
C GLY A 156 -7.63 -26.44 -15.59
N TRP A 157 -6.57 -26.71 -16.35
CA TRP A 157 -6.57 -27.82 -17.31
C TRP A 157 -6.61 -29.16 -16.57
N SER A 158 -7.77 -29.51 -16.01
CA SER A 158 -7.98 -30.85 -15.49
C SER A 158 -8.21 -31.80 -16.66
N ALA A 159 -7.40 -32.86 -16.73
CA ALA A 159 -7.58 -33.94 -17.70
C ALA A 159 -9.02 -34.51 -17.69
N GLY A 160 -9.76 -34.36 -16.58
CA GLY A 160 -11.17 -34.74 -16.44
C GLY A 160 -12.14 -33.94 -17.32
N ASN A 161 -11.89 -32.64 -17.56
CA ASN A 161 -12.73 -31.82 -18.43
C ASN A 161 -12.49 -32.13 -19.92
N ILE A 162 -11.24 -32.43 -20.30
CA ILE A 162 -10.90 -32.91 -21.63
C ILE A 162 -11.51 -34.31 -21.84
N ALA A 163 -11.41 -35.21 -20.86
CA ALA A 163 -12.02 -36.53 -20.94
C ALA A 163 -13.55 -36.45 -21.14
N ARG A 164 -14.29 -35.64 -20.36
CA ARG A 164 -15.73 -35.45 -20.58
C ARG A 164 -16.06 -34.89 -21.97
N SER A 165 -15.31 -33.91 -22.44
CA SER A 165 -15.52 -33.34 -23.78
C SER A 165 -15.20 -34.34 -24.90
N ALA A 166 -14.15 -35.14 -24.75
CA ALA A 166 -13.76 -36.20 -25.67
C ALA A 166 -14.77 -37.37 -25.68
N TRP A 167 -15.28 -37.77 -24.51
CA TRP A 167 -16.31 -38.80 -24.40
C TRP A 167 -17.65 -38.34 -24.99
N ASN A 168 -18.06 -37.08 -24.78
CA ASN A 168 -19.24 -36.52 -25.44
C ASN A 168 -19.07 -36.51 -26.97
N GLY A 169 -17.88 -36.17 -27.47
CA GLY A 169 -17.52 -36.32 -28.88
C GLY A 169 -17.67 -37.76 -29.36
N LEU A 170 -17.10 -38.74 -28.65
CA LEU A 170 -17.15 -40.16 -29.02
C LEU A 170 -18.59 -40.72 -29.01
N VAL A 171 -19.42 -40.34 -28.05
CA VAL A 171 -20.84 -40.75 -27.98
C VAL A 171 -21.64 -40.19 -29.16
N THR A 172 -21.40 -38.94 -29.55
CA THR A 172 -22.04 -38.37 -30.74
C THR A 172 -21.61 -39.07 -32.03
N PHE A 173 -20.32 -39.42 -32.18
CA PHE A 173 -19.85 -40.23 -33.30
C PHE A 173 -20.47 -41.64 -33.30
N GLY A 174 -20.62 -42.28 -32.15
CA GLY A 174 -21.30 -43.57 -32.00
C GLY A 174 -22.78 -43.51 -32.40
N HIS A 175 -23.49 -42.45 -32.01
CA HIS A 175 -24.89 -42.23 -32.40
C HIS A 175 -25.04 -41.96 -33.90
N VAL A 176 -24.12 -41.20 -34.51
CA VAL A 176 -24.11 -40.95 -35.96
C VAL A 176 -23.90 -42.25 -36.73
N LEU A 177 -22.95 -43.09 -36.28
CA LEU A 177 -22.72 -44.40 -36.90
C LEU A 177 -23.93 -45.32 -36.72
N ALA A 178 -24.51 -45.40 -35.52
CA ALA A 178 -25.72 -46.20 -35.28
C ALA A 178 -26.89 -45.76 -36.17
N ASN A 179 -27.08 -44.45 -36.35
CA ASN A 179 -28.13 -43.92 -37.22
C ASN A 179 -27.86 -44.23 -38.71
N ILE A 180 -26.59 -44.15 -39.16
CA ILE A 180 -26.19 -44.57 -40.51
C ILE A 180 -26.44 -46.06 -40.73
N PHE A 181 -26.13 -46.93 -39.76
CA PHE A 181 -26.39 -48.37 -39.87
C PHE A 181 -27.89 -48.72 -39.87
N ILE A 182 -28.72 -47.97 -39.14
CA ILE A 182 -30.19 -48.13 -39.18
C ILE A 182 -30.73 -47.74 -40.57
N TRP A 183 -30.24 -46.64 -41.15
CA TRP A 183 -30.69 -46.17 -42.47
C TRP A 183 -30.15 -46.98 -43.66
N VAL A 184 -28.92 -47.50 -43.58
CA VAL A 184 -28.28 -48.25 -44.68
C VAL A 184 -28.51 -49.76 -44.56
N GLY A 185 -28.66 -50.29 -43.34
CA GLY A 185 -28.76 -51.74 -43.09
C GLY A 185 -30.18 -52.29 -43.06
N ILE A 186 -31.14 -51.57 -42.47
CA ILE A 186 -32.49 -52.10 -42.23
C ILE A 186 -33.47 -51.76 -43.37
N LEU A 187 -33.23 -50.65 -44.10
CA LEU A 187 -34.08 -50.20 -45.20
C LEU A 187 -33.51 -50.47 -46.60
N SER A 188 -32.36 -51.12 -46.72
CA SER A 188 -31.84 -51.48 -48.04
C SER A 188 -32.77 -52.49 -48.72
N PRO A 189 -33.31 -52.20 -49.92
CA PRO A 189 -34.20 -53.10 -50.67
C PRO A 189 -33.56 -54.48 -50.94
N ILE A 190 -32.23 -54.56 -50.91
CA ILE A 190 -31.44 -55.76 -51.20
C ILE A 190 -31.67 -56.85 -50.15
N TRP A 191 -31.79 -56.50 -48.87
CA TRP A 191 -31.99 -57.47 -47.78
C TRP A 191 -33.41 -58.06 -47.77
N ILE A 192 -34.42 -57.28 -48.17
CA ILE A 192 -35.81 -57.75 -48.29
C ILE A 192 -35.92 -58.81 -49.39
N VAL A 193 -35.22 -58.63 -50.51
CA VAL A 193 -35.25 -59.58 -51.65
C VAL A 193 -34.44 -60.84 -51.35
N VAL A 194 -33.25 -60.72 -50.76
CA VAL A 194 -32.40 -61.88 -50.46
C VAL A 194 -32.94 -62.69 -49.27
N GLY A 195 -33.38 -62.02 -48.20
CA GLY A 195 -34.01 -62.68 -47.04
C GLY A 195 -35.35 -63.34 -47.39
N GLY A 196 -36.17 -62.69 -48.21
CA GLY A 196 -37.42 -63.26 -48.73
C GLY A 196 -37.20 -64.50 -49.58
N GLY A 197 -36.17 -64.52 -50.42
CA GLY A 197 -35.82 -65.68 -51.26
C GLY A 197 -35.40 -66.92 -50.47
N VAL A 198 -34.57 -66.74 -49.43
CA VAL A 198 -34.11 -67.84 -48.56
C VAL A 198 -35.25 -68.38 -47.69
N PHE A 199 -36.11 -67.50 -47.15
CA PHE A 199 -37.29 -67.92 -46.38
C PHE A 199 -38.32 -68.65 -47.26
N TYR A 200 -38.54 -68.18 -48.49
CA TYR A 200 -39.41 -68.85 -49.46
C TYR A 200 -38.88 -70.25 -49.83
N TRP A 201 -37.57 -70.38 -50.04
CA TRP A 201 -36.94 -71.67 -50.34
C TRP A 201 -37.00 -72.65 -49.16
N TRP A 202 -36.75 -72.17 -47.93
CA TRP A 202 -36.85 -72.98 -46.71
C TRP A 202 -38.29 -73.47 -46.44
N ARG A 203 -39.30 -72.61 -46.65
CA ARG A 203 -40.72 -72.99 -46.50
C ARG A 203 -41.15 -74.02 -47.54
N ARG A 204 -40.58 -74.01 -48.75
CA ARG A 204 -40.86 -75.01 -49.79
C ARG A 204 -40.23 -76.37 -49.47
N ARG A 205 -39.07 -76.39 -48.81
CA ARG A 205 -38.36 -77.63 -48.42
C ARG A 205 -39.07 -78.38 -47.29
N LYS A 206 -39.68 -77.66 -46.34
CA LYS A 206 -40.47 -78.27 -45.23
C LYS A 206 -41.80 -78.91 -45.64
N ARG A 207 -42.30 -78.70 -46.85
CA ARG A 207 -43.55 -79.34 -47.34
C ARG A 207 -43.29 -80.63 -48.14
N ARG A 208 -42.04 -81.07 -48.24
CA ARG A 208 -41.63 -82.29 -48.95
C ARG A 208 -40.91 -83.30 -48.06
N ALA A 209 -41.00 -83.12 -46.74
CA ALA A 209 -40.66 -84.10 -45.72
C ALA A 209 -41.93 -84.34 -44.90
#